data_AF-A0A2H9M9J0-F1
#
_entry.id   AF-A0A2H9M9J0-F1
#
_cell.length_a   1.000
_cell.length_b   1.000
_cell.length_c   1.000
_cell.angle_alpha   90.00
_cell.angle_beta   90.00
_cell.angle_gamma   90.00
#
_symmetry.space_group_name_H-M   'P 1'
#
loop_
_entity.id
_entity.type
_entity.pdbx_description
1 polymer ?
#
loop_
_entity_poly.entity_id
_entity_poly.type
_entity_poly.pdbx_seq_one_letter_code
_entity_poly.pdbx_strand_id
1 'polypeptide(L)'
;QRMQQLLETGKLSAAKKLNSSLPATARWPLTELEAAWRNPQRYLQKTAFAAASAGRRAVALFALQRLARRSVNLAHAEWQRIIGHFSEDERRQGFAALGYAAALEQDERALGWYEAAGTAELGEKQLAWRVRAALRAENWHEVQLGIAAMSPQQQSEAAWRYWRARALKALGRVAEADALLVPLSREYHYYGQLALDELGEIPGAWAPTAKFEADEAQIEAMQGRPEIQRTILLYRMGLRTEAGKEWDWAMRGLTDRELLIAAEVAQRNGMYDRSINAAMRTIELHDFNLRYPAPYREALQTPLQEHDVEEAWVYGLMRQESRFVTHAKSEVGAAGLMQIMPDTARWAARRLGLKGYRKGMIHQLDMNLRLGTYYMKNVYSRFDDNPVLASAAYNAGPTRAKKWRANRPLEGAIYVETIPFDETRDYVRKVMSNTIYYAKLFGHSDETLKQRLGVIDSKVPVVSADER
;
A
#
# COMPACT_ATOMS: atom_id res chain seq x y z
N GLN A 1 17.34 18.28 11.73
CA GLN A 1 16.64 17.02 11.47
C GLN A 1 15.60 16.62 12.53
N ARG A 2 15.96 16.22 13.77
CA ARG A 2 14.97 15.74 14.77
C ARG A 2 13.86 16.74 15.12
N MET A 3 14.20 18.04 15.17
CA MET A 3 13.23 19.14 15.30
C MET A 3 12.17 19.11 14.20
N GLN A 4 12.57 18.99 12.93
CA GLN A 4 11.66 18.93 11.79
C GLN A 4 10.76 17.68 11.88
N GLN A 5 11.30 16.50 12.17
CA GLN A 5 10.52 15.27 12.34
C GLN A 5 9.41 15.41 13.42
N LEU A 6 9.72 16.05 14.55
CA LEU A 6 8.72 16.29 15.60
C LEU A 6 7.61 17.23 15.11
N LEU A 7 7.98 18.29 14.39
CA LEU A 7 7.03 19.24 13.84
C LEU A 7 6.15 18.62 12.74
N GLU A 8 6.73 17.79 11.88
CA GLU A 8 6.03 17.05 10.83
C GLU A 8 4.97 16.10 11.38
N THR A 9 5.22 15.52 12.55
CA THR A 9 4.35 14.56 13.24
C THR A 9 3.36 15.21 14.21
N GLY A 10 3.19 16.54 14.15
CA GLY A 10 2.21 17.23 14.99
C GLY A 10 2.72 17.55 16.40
N LYS A 11 3.96 17.20 16.76
CA LYS A 11 4.48 17.23 18.13
C LYS A 11 5.17 18.55 18.47
N LEU A 12 4.44 19.67 18.36
CA LEU A 12 4.97 21.01 18.64
C LEU A 12 5.59 21.12 20.04
N SER A 13 4.92 20.61 21.08
CA SER A 13 5.43 20.71 22.46
C SER A 13 6.77 19.98 22.65
N ALA A 14 6.92 18.81 22.01
CA ALA A 14 8.18 18.08 22.03
C ALA A 14 9.28 18.82 21.26
N ALA A 15 8.94 19.45 20.13
CA ALA A 15 9.87 20.29 19.38
C ALA A 15 10.34 21.50 20.21
N LYS A 16 9.43 22.19 20.91
CA LYS A 16 9.81 23.28 21.82
C LYS A 16 10.76 22.82 22.93
N LYS A 17 10.49 21.65 23.52
CA LYS A 17 11.37 21.05 24.54
C LYS A 17 12.77 20.78 23.96
N LEU A 18 12.84 20.12 22.80
CA LEU A 18 14.11 19.85 22.12
C LEU A 18 14.86 21.13 21.74
N ASN A 19 14.16 22.20 21.37
CA ASN A 19 14.77 23.49 21.04
C ASN A 19 15.55 24.08 22.23
N SER A 20 15.05 23.88 23.46
CA SER A 20 15.73 24.38 24.67
C SER A 20 17.08 23.70 24.93
N SER A 21 17.23 22.45 24.50
CA SER A 21 18.47 21.67 24.61
C SER A 21 19.45 21.88 23.44
N LEU A 22 19.13 22.71 22.45
CA LEU A 22 20.06 23.09 21.39
C LEU A 22 21.03 24.21 21.84
N PRO A 23 22.28 24.23 21.31
CA PRO A 23 23.18 25.38 21.47
C PRO A 23 22.51 26.68 21.04
N ALA A 24 22.83 27.80 21.68
CA ALA A 24 22.17 29.09 21.43
C ALA A 24 22.17 29.51 19.95
N THR A 25 23.25 29.21 19.23
CA THR A 25 23.42 29.48 17.79
C THR A 25 22.51 28.64 16.88
N ALA A 26 22.02 27.50 17.38
CA ALA A 26 21.15 26.56 16.65
C ALA A 26 19.69 26.62 17.10
N ARG A 27 19.34 27.48 18.06
CA ARG A 27 17.96 27.62 18.57
C ARG A 27 17.06 28.30 17.55
N TRP A 28 15.86 27.75 17.43
CA TRP A 28 14.79 28.31 16.62
C TRP A 28 14.01 29.35 17.46
N PRO A 29 13.64 30.50 16.89
CA PRO A 29 12.84 31.49 17.59
C PRO A 29 11.44 30.92 17.89
N LEU A 30 11.13 30.69 19.17
CA LEU A 30 9.91 29.98 19.59
C LEU A 30 8.62 30.72 19.22
N THR A 31 8.58 32.04 19.38
CA THR A 31 7.43 32.87 18.99
C THR A 31 7.16 32.80 17.49
N GLU A 32 8.21 32.81 16.67
CA GLU A 32 8.10 32.65 15.22
C GLU A 32 7.67 31.24 14.85
N LEU A 33 8.20 30.21 15.53
CA LEU A 33 7.79 28.82 15.33
C LEU A 33 6.29 28.63 15.62
N GLU A 34 5.75 29.24 16.67
CA GLU A 34 4.32 29.22 16.98
C GLU A 34 3.49 29.96 15.92
N ALA A 35 3.98 31.09 15.42
CA ALA A 35 3.33 31.82 14.33
C ALA A 35 3.27 30.98 13.05
N ALA A 36 4.39 30.39 12.65
CA ALA A 36 4.51 29.46 11.52
C ALA A 36 3.61 28.23 11.69
N TRP A 37 3.48 27.71 12.91
CA TRP A 37 2.60 26.59 13.22
C TRP A 37 1.12 26.92 13.00
N ARG A 38 0.68 28.09 13.49
CA ARG A 38 -0.72 28.52 13.42
C ARG A 38 -1.12 28.92 12.00
N ASN A 39 -0.32 29.77 11.36
CA ASN A 39 -0.58 30.28 10.02
C ASN A 39 0.73 30.41 9.23
N PRO A 40 1.17 29.34 8.54
CA PRO A 40 2.44 29.35 7.83
C PRO A 40 2.49 30.39 6.70
N GLN A 41 1.38 30.58 5.97
CA GLN A 41 1.31 31.57 4.89
C GLN A 41 1.50 32.99 5.44
N ARG A 42 0.74 33.37 6.48
CA ARG A 42 0.87 34.69 7.08
C ARG A 42 2.26 34.92 7.66
N TYR A 43 2.87 33.91 8.27
CA TYR A 43 4.24 33.99 8.77
C TYR A 43 5.23 34.28 7.63
N LEU A 44 5.17 33.52 6.53
CA LEU A 44 6.04 33.75 5.38
C LEU A 44 5.86 35.16 4.82
N GLN A 45 4.61 35.63 4.67
CA GLN A 45 4.28 36.95 4.11
C GLN A 45 4.72 38.14 4.97
N LYS A 46 4.61 38.02 6.30
CA LYS A 46 4.86 39.14 7.23
C LYS A 46 6.29 39.19 7.77
N THR A 47 7.08 38.15 7.55
CA THR A 47 8.45 38.06 8.08
C THR A 47 9.45 38.60 7.06
N ALA A 48 10.33 39.49 7.50
CA ALA A 48 11.47 39.93 6.72
C ALA A 48 12.61 38.91 6.83
N PHE A 49 13.11 38.45 5.69
CA PHE A 49 14.21 37.47 5.62
C PHE A 49 15.57 38.08 5.26
N ALA A 50 15.61 39.38 4.94
CA ALA A 50 16.86 40.12 4.83
C ALA A 50 17.64 40.02 6.16
N ALA A 51 18.89 39.54 6.09
CA ALA A 51 19.75 39.27 7.25
C ALA A 51 19.12 38.37 8.33
N ALA A 52 18.22 37.44 7.95
CA ALA A 52 17.62 36.49 8.88
C ALA A 52 18.68 35.58 9.54
N SER A 53 18.47 35.21 10.80
CA SER A 53 19.28 34.19 11.47
C SER A 53 19.02 32.79 10.88
N ALA A 54 19.95 31.86 11.08
CA ALA A 54 19.76 30.45 10.70
C ALA A 54 18.49 29.85 11.33
N GLY A 55 18.20 30.18 12.60
CA GLY A 55 16.97 29.75 13.27
C GLY A 55 15.69 30.26 12.61
N ARG A 56 15.65 31.53 12.18
CA ARG A 56 14.51 32.11 11.45
C ARG A 56 14.32 31.44 10.08
N ARG A 57 15.40 31.22 9.33
CA ARG A 57 15.34 30.53 8.03
C ARG A 57 14.86 29.08 8.20
N ALA A 58 15.27 28.40 9.26
CA ALA A 58 14.77 27.06 9.58
C ALA A 58 13.26 27.06 9.89
N VAL A 59 12.75 28.06 10.62
CA VAL A 59 11.30 28.24 10.85
C VAL A 59 10.56 28.52 9.53
N ALA A 60 11.14 29.29 8.62
CA ALA A 60 10.57 29.54 7.29
C ALA A 60 10.48 28.27 6.44
N LEU A 61 11.51 27.43 6.43
CA LEU A 61 11.46 26.13 5.74
C LEU A 61 10.38 25.20 6.33
N PHE A 62 10.22 25.21 7.66
CA PHE A 62 9.11 24.51 8.31
C PHE A 62 7.74 25.08 7.89
N ALA A 63 7.59 26.42 7.87
CA ALA A 63 6.37 27.07 7.42
C ALA A 63 6.05 26.71 5.96
N LEU A 64 7.06 26.72 5.09
CA LEU A 64 6.95 26.33 3.69
C LEU A 64 6.44 24.90 3.56
N GLN A 65 7.07 23.95 4.25
CA GLN A 65 6.66 22.55 4.24
C GLN A 65 5.21 22.37 4.70
N ARG A 66 4.80 23.09 5.76
CA ARG A 66 3.42 23.05 6.28
C ARG A 66 2.42 23.68 5.32
N LEU A 67 2.79 24.76 4.64
CA LEU A 67 1.98 25.39 3.59
C LEU A 67 1.83 24.46 2.38
N ALA A 68 2.91 23.80 1.97
CA ALA A 68 2.94 22.90 0.82
C ALA A 68 1.98 21.72 0.99
N ARG A 69 1.81 21.20 2.21
CA ARG A 69 0.80 20.17 2.53
C ARG A 69 -0.65 20.63 2.37
N ARG A 70 -0.90 21.94 2.32
CA ARG A 70 -2.24 22.53 2.13
C ARG A 70 -2.46 22.98 0.70
N SER A 71 -1.43 23.58 0.10
CA SER A 71 -1.43 24.05 -1.27
C SER A 71 0.00 24.17 -1.75
N VAL A 72 0.37 23.26 -2.65
CA VAL A 72 1.64 23.28 -3.37
C VAL A 72 1.82 24.61 -4.12
N ASN A 73 0.77 25.13 -4.75
CA ASN A 73 0.81 26.39 -5.49
C ASN A 73 1.12 27.59 -4.60
N LEU A 74 0.43 27.73 -3.46
CA LEU A 74 0.70 28.84 -2.54
C LEU A 74 2.09 28.74 -1.93
N ALA A 75 2.54 27.52 -1.58
CA ALA A 75 3.88 27.30 -1.07
C ALA A 75 4.95 27.68 -2.09
N HIS A 76 4.78 27.29 -3.35
CA HIS A 76 5.71 27.65 -4.42
C HIS A 76 5.76 29.18 -4.63
N ALA A 77 4.60 29.85 -4.66
CA ALA A 77 4.54 31.31 -4.80
C ALA A 77 5.27 32.04 -3.65
N GLU A 78 5.02 31.64 -2.41
CA GLU A 78 5.73 32.21 -1.25
C GLU A 78 7.22 31.89 -1.27
N TRP A 79 7.60 30.70 -1.71
CA TRP A 79 8.99 30.31 -1.82
C TRP A 79 9.75 31.17 -2.82
N GLN A 80 9.22 31.37 -4.03
CA GLN A 80 9.83 32.21 -5.05
C GLN A 80 10.09 33.64 -4.57
N ARG A 81 9.21 34.17 -3.72
CA ARG A 81 9.38 35.52 -3.15
C ARG A 81 10.56 35.63 -2.19
N ILE A 82 10.87 34.57 -1.44
CA ILE A 82 11.85 34.63 -0.34
C ILE A 82 13.15 33.85 -0.62
N ILE A 83 13.17 33.00 -1.65
CA ILE A 83 14.26 32.04 -1.94
C ILE A 83 15.64 32.71 -2.04
N GLY A 84 15.71 33.96 -2.52
CA GLY A 84 16.96 34.72 -2.64
C GLY A 84 17.65 35.03 -1.30
N HIS A 85 16.95 34.89 -0.17
CA HIS A 85 17.49 35.12 1.18
C HIS A 85 18.05 33.86 1.85
N PHE A 86 18.05 32.72 1.16
CA PHE A 86 18.47 31.42 1.69
C PHE A 86 19.79 30.97 1.06
N SER A 87 20.60 30.25 1.83
CA SER A 87 21.81 29.59 1.32
C SER A 87 21.45 28.53 0.27
N GLU A 88 22.43 28.07 -0.49
CA GLU A 88 22.19 27.03 -1.49
C GLU A 88 21.61 25.74 -0.88
N ASP A 89 22.15 25.27 0.24
CA ASP A 89 21.65 24.09 0.94
C ASP A 89 20.22 24.29 1.45
N GLU A 90 19.91 25.46 1.99
CA GLU A 90 18.55 25.81 2.43
C GLU A 90 17.60 25.91 1.23
N ARG A 91 18.08 26.38 0.07
CA ARG A 91 17.28 26.42 -1.15
C ARG A 91 16.89 25.02 -1.62
N ARG A 92 17.88 24.12 -1.64
CA ARG A 92 17.71 22.71 -1.96
C ARG A 92 16.70 22.04 -1.01
N GLN A 93 16.76 22.33 0.29
CA GLN A 93 15.79 21.85 1.28
C GLN A 93 14.36 22.40 1.03
N GLY A 94 14.23 23.66 0.61
CA GLY A 94 12.94 24.22 0.23
C GLY A 94 12.33 23.51 -1.00
N PHE A 95 13.15 23.22 -2.01
CA PHE A 95 12.71 22.43 -3.16
C PHE A 95 12.37 20.98 -2.80
N ALA A 96 13.11 20.35 -1.90
CA ALA A 96 12.77 19.02 -1.37
C ALA A 96 11.40 18.99 -0.68
N ALA A 97 11.05 20.05 0.07
CA ALA A 97 9.75 20.17 0.71
C ALA A 97 8.61 20.36 -0.31
N LEU A 98 8.84 21.18 -1.35
CA LEU A 98 7.89 21.36 -2.45
C LEU A 98 7.72 20.07 -3.27
N GLY A 99 8.81 19.43 -3.66
CA GLY A 99 8.83 18.17 -4.42
C GLY A 99 8.06 17.06 -3.70
N TYR A 100 8.27 16.92 -2.38
CA TYR A 100 7.55 15.94 -1.57
C TYR A 100 6.04 16.18 -1.55
N ALA A 101 5.61 17.43 -1.31
CA ALA A 101 4.19 17.77 -1.29
C ALA A 101 3.55 17.60 -2.68
N ALA A 102 4.24 18.04 -3.74
CA ALA A 102 3.79 17.84 -5.12
C ALA A 102 3.67 16.36 -5.49
N ALA A 103 4.64 15.53 -5.10
CA ALA A 103 4.60 14.10 -5.41
C ALA A 103 3.37 13.41 -4.78
N LEU A 104 3.01 13.79 -3.54
CA LEU A 104 1.80 13.31 -2.86
C LEU A 104 0.51 13.78 -3.52
N GLU A 105 0.50 14.98 -4.08
CA GLU A 105 -0.62 15.49 -4.90
C GLU A 105 -0.61 14.98 -6.35
N GLN A 106 0.46 14.25 -6.73
CA GLN A 106 0.77 13.80 -8.08
C GLN A 106 0.85 14.95 -9.10
N ASP A 107 1.43 16.06 -8.65
CA ASP A 107 1.75 17.21 -9.48
C ASP A 107 2.98 16.92 -10.36
N GLU A 108 2.91 17.25 -11.65
CA GLU A 108 3.96 16.95 -12.63
C GLU A 108 5.27 17.70 -12.35
N ARG A 109 5.23 18.81 -11.60
CA ARG A 109 6.42 19.58 -11.20
C ARG A 109 7.24 18.89 -10.11
N ALA A 110 6.71 17.83 -9.50
CA ALA A 110 7.36 17.13 -8.38
C ALA A 110 8.81 16.73 -8.71
N LEU A 111 9.03 16.11 -9.86
CA LEU A 111 10.35 15.63 -10.26
C LEU A 111 11.32 16.81 -10.45
N GLY A 112 10.91 17.85 -11.16
CA GLY A 112 11.76 19.04 -11.36
C GLY A 112 12.15 19.72 -10.04
N TRP A 113 11.29 19.70 -9.02
CA TRP A 113 11.67 20.19 -7.69
C TRP A 113 12.59 19.22 -6.93
N TYR A 114 12.48 17.91 -7.13
CA TYR A 114 13.46 16.99 -6.58
C TYR A 114 14.83 17.10 -7.27
N GLU A 115 14.85 17.33 -8.59
CA GLU A 115 16.08 17.63 -9.33
C GLU A 115 16.72 18.93 -8.83
N ALA A 116 15.93 19.99 -8.62
CA ALA A 116 16.39 21.25 -8.03
C ALA A 116 16.84 21.10 -6.55
N ALA A 117 16.34 20.09 -5.83
CA ALA A 117 16.84 19.76 -4.50
C ALA A 117 18.23 19.11 -4.55
N GLY A 118 18.63 18.50 -5.67
CA GLY A 118 19.96 17.94 -5.89
C GLY A 118 20.38 16.98 -4.77
N THR A 119 21.41 17.38 -4.03
CA THR A 119 22.00 16.61 -2.92
C THR A 119 21.45 16.99 -1.53
N ALA A 120 20.25 17.59 -1.46
CA ALA A 120 19.59 17.83 -0.18
C ALA A 120 19.51 16.53 0.64
N GLU A 121 19.78 16.61 1.94
CA GLU A 121 19.49 15.50 2.86
C GLU A 121 17.98 15.29 2.93
N LEU A 122 17.51 14.13 2.47
CA LEU A 122 16.10 13.75 2.46
C LEU A 122 15.82 12.67 3.50
N GLY A 123 14.66 12.73 4.14
CA GLY A 123 14.17 11.62 4.95
C GLY A 123 13.70 10.44 4.09
N GLU A 124 13.57 9.24 4.69
CA GLU A 124 13.15 8.02 4.00
C GLU A 124 11.87 8.19 3.17
N LYS A 125 10.87 8.90 3.71
CA LYS A 125 9.62 9.20 2.98
C LYS A 125 9.85 10.12 1.79
N GLN A 126 10.70 11.13 1.92
CA GLN A 126 11.01 12.04 0.82
C GLN A 126 11.78 11.33 -0.29
N LEU A 127 12.70 10.43 0.05
CA LEU A 127 13.41 9.58 -0.92
C LEU A 127 12.45 8.64 -1.66
N ALA A 128 11.57 7.96 -0.93
CA ALA A 128 10.56 7.10 -1.53
C ALA A 128 9.66 7.86 -2.51
N TRP A 129 9.24 9.09 -2.15
CA TRP A 129 8.41 9.92 -3.01
C TRP A 129 9.16 10.61 -4.15
N ARG A 130 10.48 10.82 -4.02
CA ARG A 130 11.35 11.18 -5.16
C ARG A 130 11.35 10.07 -6.20
N VAL A 131 11.58 8.82 -5.78
CA VAL A 131 11.56 7.66 -6.67
C VAL A 131 10.18 7.51 -7.32
N ARG A 132 9.09 7.65 -6.57
CA ARG A 132 7.72 7.61 -7.14
C ARG A 132 7.47 8.73 -8.16
N ALA A 133 7.95 9.94 -7.92
CA ALA A 133 7.86 11.02 -8.90
C ALA A 133 8.64 10.69 -10.18
N ALA A 134 9.86 10.16 -10.05
CA ALA A 134 10.67 9.70 -11.16
C ALA A 134 10.03 8.54 -11.93
N LEU A 135 9.41 7.58 -11.24
CA LEU A 135 8.66 6.47 -11.86
C LEU A 135 7.49 6.98 -12.71
N ARG A 136 6.68 7.93 -12.21
CA ARG A 136 5.57 8.51 -13.01
C ARG A 136 6.08 9.24 -14.24
N ALA A 137 7.25 9.87 -14.14
CA ALA A 137 7.92 10.51 -15.26
C ALA A 137 8.63 9.52 -16.20
N GLU A 138 8.77 8.25 -15.80
CA GLU A 138 9.59 7.22 -16.45
C GLU A 138 11.06 7.64 -16.61
N ASN A 139 11.54 8.49 -15.71
CA ASN A 139 12.94 8.89 -15.65
C ASN A 139 13.75 7.83 -14.88
N TRP A 140 14.17 6.78 -15.59
CA TRP A 140 14.89 5.65 -15.00
C TRP A 140 16.24 6.02 -14.37
N HIS A 141 16.89 7.09 -14.85
CA HIS A 141 18.11 7.61 -14.23
C HIS A 141 17.82 8.16 -12.84
N GLU A 142 16.78 9.00 -12.69
CA GLU A 142 16.36 9.54 -11.39
C GLU A 142 15.78 8.47 -10.45
N VAL A 143 15.15 7.41 -10.98
CA VAL A 143 14.77 6.23 -10.18
C VAL A 143 16.02 5.59 -9.57
N GLN A 144 17.06 5.35 -10.37
CA GLN A 144 18.30 4.76 -9.88
C GLN A 144 18.99 5.65 -8.85
N LEU A 145 19.13 6.95 -9.12
CA LEU A 145 19.75 7.91 -8.21
C LEU A 145 18.96 8.02 -6.90
N GLY A 146 17.64 8.10 -6.97
CA GLY A 146 16.77 8.18 -5.81
C GLY A 146 16.88 6.95 -4.90
N ILE A 147 16.96 5.75 -5.48
CA ILE A 147 17.16 4.51 -4.70
C ILE A 147 18.58 4.42 -4.15
N ALA A 148 19.61 4.83 -4.90
CA ALA A 148 20.99 4.83 -4.42
C ALA A 148 21.20 5.74 -3.20
N ALA A 149 20.40 6.81 -3.07
CA ALA A 149 20.41 7.74 -1.93
C ALA A 149 19.66 7.21 -0.69
N MET A 150 18.97 6.07 -0.79
CA MET A 150 18.28 5.43 0.34
C MET A 150 19.24 4.76 1.32
N SER A 151 18.82 4.62 2.58
CA SER A 151 19.56 3.84 3.57
C SER A 151 19.66 2.35 3.14
N PRO A 152 20.66 1.58 3.60
CA PRO A 152 20.75 0.16 3.29
C PRO A 152 19.48 -0.62 3.66
N GLN A 153 18.87 -0.26 4.80
CA GLN A 153 17.60 -0.84 5.23
C GLN A 153 16.49 -0.57 4.20
N GLN A 154 16.35 0.68 3.76
CA GLN A 154 15.34 1.04 2.78
C GLN A 154 15.63 0.36 1.44
N GLN A 155 16.87 0.37 0.92
CA GLN A 155 17.22 -0.34 -0.31
C GLN A 155 16.91 -1.85 -0.27
N SER A 156 16.90 -2.48 0.92
CA SER A 156 16.55 -3.89 1.07
C SER A 156 15.06 -4.21 0.91
N GLU A 157 14.17 -3.21 1.00
CA GLU A 157 12.74 -3.43 0.82
C GLU A 157 12.43 -3.94 -0.60
N ALA A 158 11.51 -4.90 -0.71
CA ALA A 158 11.17 -5.55 -1.97
C ALA A 158 10.79 -4.57 -3.09
N ALA A 159 10.11 -3.46 -2.75
CA ALA A 159 9.75 -2.42 -3.69
C ALA A 159 10.97 -1.79 -4.37
N TRP A 160 11.97 -1.40 -3.58
CA TRP A 160 13.14 -0.69 -4.10
C TRP A 160 14.13 -1.65 -4.77
N ARG A 161 14.19 -2.92 -4.35
CA ARG A 161 14.91 -3.95 -5.11
C ARG A 161 14.31 -4.13 -6.52
N TYR A 162 12.99 -4.24 -6.62
CA TYR A 162 12.29 -4.36 -7.91
C TYR A 162 12.50 -3.13 -8.80
N TRP A 163 12.21 -1.92 -8.29
CA TRP A 163 12.31 -0.70 -9.10
C TRP A 163 13.75 -0.35 -9.48
N ARG A 164 14.73 -0.71 -8.64
CA ARG A 164 16.16 -0.62 -9.00
C ARG A 164 16.49 -1.57 -10.14
N ALA A 165 16.02 -2.81 -10.10
CA ALA A 165 16.23 -3.75 -11.20
C ALA A 165 15.58 -3.26 -12.50
N ARG A 166 14.36 -2.72 -12.43
CA ARG A 166 13.67 -2.09 -13.57
C ARG A 166 14.46 -0.93 -14.17
N ALA A 167 14.98 -0.03 -13.32
CA ALA A 167 15.83 1.06 -13.77
C ALA A 167 17.13 0.55 -14.41
N LEU A 168 17.77 -0.46 -13.83
CA LEU A 168 18.97 -1.08 -14.40
C LEU A 168 18.68 -1.71 -15.77
N LYS A 169 17.58 -2.46 -15.94
CA LYS A 169 17.17 -2.99 -17.26
C LYS A 169 16.95 -1.88 -18.28
N ALA A 170 16.22 -0.83 -17.91
CA ALA A 170 15.94 0.31 -18.79
C ALA A 170 17.24 1.07 -19.20
N LEU A 171 18.28 1.01 -18.37
CA LEU A 171 19.60 1.60 -18.63
C LEU A 171 20.59 0.61 -19.27
N GLY A 172 20.14 -0.56 -19.73
CA GLY A 172 20.97 -1.57 -20.41
C GLY A 172 21.84 -2.44 -19.49
N ARG A 173 21.69 -2.33 -18.17
CA ARG A 173 22.48 -3.06 -17.15
C ARG A 173 21.77 -4.34 -16.71
N VAL A 174 21.50 -5.22 -17.68
CA VAL A 174 20.64 -6.41 -17.49
C VAL A 174 21.19 -7.38 -16.44
N ALA A 175 22.48 -7.69 -16.47
CA ALA A 175 23.09 -8.64 -15.52
C ALA A 175 22.95 -8.19 -14.05
N GLU A 176 23.10 -6.88 -13.80
CA GLU A 176 22.92 -6.32 -12.45
C GLU A 176 21.45 -6.29 -12.03
N ALA A 177 20.54 -6.11 -12.98
CA ALA A 177 19.11 -6.21 -12.70
C ALA A 177 18.72 -7.65 -12.33
N ASP A 178 19.17 -8.65 -13.08
CA ASP A 178 18.83 -10.04 -12.84
C ASP A 178 19.41 -10.54 -11.51
N ALA A 179 20.58 -10.04 -11.09
CA ALA A 179 21.14 -10.30 -9.77
C ALA A 179 20.22 -9.85 -8.61
N LEU A 180 19.37 -8.83 -8.84
CA LEU A 180 18.34 -8.39 -7.88
C LEU A 180 17.03 -9.17 -8.05
N LEU A 181 16.64 -9.49 -9.28
CA LEU A 181 15.35 -10.13 -9.58
C LEU A 181 15.32 -11.60 -9.18
N VAL A 182 16.40 -12.35 -9.38
CA VAL A 182 16.46 -13.80 -9.08
C VAL A 182 16.18 -14.14 -7.61
N PRO A 183 16.81 -13.49 -6.62
CA PRO A 183 16.44 -13.74 -5.23
C PRO A 183 15.03 -13.20 -4.91
N LEU A 184 14.65 -12.04 -5.46
CA LEU A 184 13.34 -11.43 -5.22
C LEU A 184 12.19 -12.28 -5.78
N SER A 185 12.38 -12.99 -6.90
CA SER A 185 11.35 -13.85 -7.51
C SER A 185 10.95 -15.05 -6.65
N ARG A 186 11.76 -15.38 -5.64
CA ARG A 186 11.48 -16.45 -4.66
C ARG A 186 10.65 -15.95 -3.47
N GLU A 187 10.32 -14.67 -3.42
CA GLU A 187 9.50 -14.07 -2.36
C GLU A 187 8.01 -14.03 -2.75
N TYR A 188 7.16 -14.67 -1.95
CA TYR A 188 5.76 -14.90 -2.30
C TYR A 188 4.83 -13.71 -2.01
N HIS A 189 5.09 -12.61 -2.71
CA HIS A 189 4.30 -11.38 -2.64
C HIS A 189 4.39 -10.61 -3.96
N TYR A 190 3.62 -9.52 -4.06
CA TYR A 190 3.51 -8.64 -5.24
C TYR A 190 4.83 -8.40 -6.01
N TYR A 191 5.89 -7.97 -5.32
CA TYR A 191 7.16 -7.65 -5.99
C TYR A 191 7.97 -8.87 -6.42
N GLY A 192 7.76 -10.02 -5.78
CA GLY A 192 8.40 -11.27 -6.21
C GLY A 192 7.70 -11.88 -7.40
N GLN A 193 6.36 -11.77 -7.46
CA GLN A 193 5.61 -12.08 -8.68
C GLN A 193 6.04 -11.18 -9.85
N LEU A 194 6.15 -9.86 -9.64
CA LEU A 194 6.66 -8.98 -10.69
C LEU A 194 8.10 -9.31 -11.07
N ALA A 195 8.97 -9.65 -10.10
CA ALA A 195 10.34 -10.02 -10.40
C ALA A 195 10.42 -11.30 -11.24
N LEU A 196 9.55 -12.28 -10.96
CA LEU A 196 9.39 -13.47 -11.77
C LEU A 196 8.95 -13.10 -13.20
N ASP A 197 7.93 -12.25 -13.34
CA ASP A 197 7.42 -11.80 -14.64
C ASP A 197 8.51 -11.06 -15.46
N GLU A 198 9.40 -10.30 -14.81
CA GLU A 198 10.53 -9.62 -15.46
C GLU A 198 11.67 -10.56 -15.88
N LEU A 199 11.80 -11.73 -15.25
CA LEU A 199 12.76 -12.77 -15.64
C LEU A 199 12.22 -13.67 -16.76
N GLY A 200 10.91 -13.62 -17.02
CA GLY A 200 10.22 -14.48 -17.98
C GLY A 200 9.78 -15.82 -17.37
N GLU A 201 9.25 -16.70 -18.22
CA GLU A 201 8.86 -18.05 -17.80
C GLU A 201 10.10 -18.87 -17.41
N ILE A 202 10.31 -19.02 -16.11
CA ILE A 202 11.25 -20.00 -15.57
C ILE A 202 10.45 -21.26 -15.24
N PRO A 203 10.68 -22.39 -15.95
CA PRO A 203 10.03 -23.66 -15.63
C PRO A 203 10.23 -24.02 -14.14
N GLY A 204 9.14 -24.26 -13.42
CA GLY A 204 9.16 -24.60 -11.99
C GLY A 204 9.30 -23.42 -11.02
N ALA A 205 9.41 -22.18 -11.49
CA ALA A 205 9.47 -21.01 -10.59
C ALA A 205 8.14 -20.71 -9.89
N TRP A 206 7.03 -21.21 -10.43
CA TRP A 206 5.80 -21.41 -9.69
C TRP A 206 5.67 -22.92 -9.44
N ALA A 207 5.91 -23.36 -8.21
CA ALA A 207 5.74 -24.76 -7.80
C ALA A 207 4.67 -24.85 -6.70
N PRO A 208 3.40 -24.99 -7.04
CA PRO A 208 2.30 -25.16 -6.11
C PRO A 208 1.84 -26.61 -6.22
N THR A 209 2.66 -27.53 -5.75
CA THR A 209 2.34 -28.94 -6.02
C THR A 209 2.59 -29.86 -4.84
N ALA A 210 3.42 -29.49 -3.88
CA ALA A 210 3.45 -30.24 -2.62
C ALA A 210 2.34 -29.71 -1.70
N LYS A 211 1.15 -30.32 -1.80
CA LYS A 211 0.21 -30.28 -0.67
C LYS A 211 0.96 -30.89 0.51
N PHE A 212 1.05 -30.16 1.59
CA PHE A 212 1.66 -30.69 2.80
C PHE A 212 0.67 -31.66 3.45
N GLU A 213 1.07 -32.92 3.57
CA GLU A 213 0.29 -33.94 4.24
C GLU A 213 0.83 -34.12 5.67
N ALA A 214 0.08 -33.58 6.64
CA ALA A 214 0.22 -33.94 8.03
C ALA A 214 -0.55 -35.24 8.30
N ASP A 215 0.07 -36.18 9.00
CA ASP A 215 -0.67 -37.33 9.52
C ASP A 215 -1.61 -36.91 10.66
N GLU A 216 -2.67 -37.68 10.90
CA GLU A 216 -3.68 -37.32 11.93
C GLU A 216 -3.09 -37.27 13.34
N ALA A 217 -2.05 -38.06 13.64
CA ALA A 217 -1.39 -38.04 14.94
C ALA A 217 -0.63 -36.74 15.19
N GLN A 218 0.01 -36.18 14.16
CA GLN A 218 0.66 -34.86 14.18
C GLN A 218 -0.35 -33.74 14.42
N ILE A 219 -1.51 -33.82 13.75
CA ILE A 219 -2.61 -32.86 13.90
C ILE A 219 -3.17 -32.93 15.33
N GLU A 220 -3.43 -34.14 15.84
CA GLU A 220 -3.91 -34.36 17.21
C GLU A 220 -2.90 -33.85 18.25
N ALA A 221 -1.61 -34.15 18.08
CA ALA A 221 -0.56 -33.69 18.97
C ALA A 221 -0.46 -32.15 18.99
N MET A 222 -0.53 -31.49 17.83
CA MET A 222 -0.54 -30.03 17.74
C MET A 222 -1.78 -29.43 18.39
N GLN A 223 -2.96 -30.00 18.11
CA GLN A 223 -4.21 -29.57 18.73
C GLN A 223 -4.23 -29.82 20.25
N GLY A 224 -3.50 -30.83 20.74
CA GLY A 224 -3.33 -31.15 22.14
C GLY A 224 -2.49 -30.15 22.94
N ARG A 225 -1.72 -29.27 22.27
CA ARG A 225 -0.91 -28.27 22.95
C ARG A 225 -1.78 -27.25 23.69
N PRO A 226 -1.50 -26.96 24.98
CA PRO A 226 -2.35 -26.08 25.79
C PRO A 226 -2.61 -24.70 25.17
N GLU A 227 -1.60 -24.09 24.54
CA GLU A 227 -1.71 -22.80 23.85
C GLU A 227 -2.60 -22.83 22.60
N ILE A 228 -2.62 -23.95 21.87
CA ILE A 228 -3.51 -24.14 20.72
C ILE A 228 -4.95 -24.33 21.21
N GLN A 229 -5.16 -25.14 22.25
CA GLN A 229 -6.49 -25.32 22.87
C GLN A 229 -7.04 -24.00 23.42
N ARG A 230 -6.22 -23.22 24.15
CA ARG A 230 -6.61 -21.89 24.62
C ARG A 230 -6.99 -20.97 23.46
N THR A 231 -6.18 -20.96 22.39
CA THR A 231 -6.49 -20.16 21.20
C THR A 231 -7.86 -20.53 20.62
N ILE A 232 -8.13 -21.82 20.42
CA ILE A 232 -9.41 -22.30 19.85
C ILE A 232 -10.60 -21.87 20.74
N LEU A 233 -10.48 -22.03 22.06
CA LEU A 233 -11.53 -21.64 23.00
C LEU A 233 -11.81 -20.13 22.96
N LEU A 234 -10.76 -19.31 23.04
CA LEU A 234 -10.88 -17.85 22.95
C LEU A 234 -11.48 -17.43 21.60
N TYR A 235 -11.07 -18.08 20.51
CA TYR A 235 -11.58 -17.83 19.16
C TYR A 235 -13.09 -18.09 19.07
N ARG A 236 -13.56 -19.22 19.62
CA ARG A 236 -14.98 -19.62 19.66
C ARG A 236 -15.83 -18.70 20.54
N MET A 237 -15.25 -18.16 21.61
CA MET A 237 -15.90 -17.16 22.48
C MET A 237 -15.94 -15.75 21.88
N GLY A 238 -15.35 -15.54 20.69
CA GLY A 238 -15.26 -14.23 20.06
C GLY A 238 -14.17 -13.31 20.66
N LEU A 239 -13.34 -13.81 21.57
CA LEU A 239 -12.22 -13.10 22.18
C LEU A 239 -11.02 -13.06 21.21
N ARG A 240 -11.20 -12.33 20.10
CA ARG A 240 -10.29 -12.32 18.94
C ARG A 240 -8.88 -11.83 19.27
N THR A 241 -8.80 -10.77 20.08
CA THR A 241 -7.52 -10.13 20.42
C THR A 241 -6.68 -11.07 21.30
N GLU A 242 -7.32 -11.70 22.28
CA GLU A 242 -6.72 -12.64 23.22
C GLU A 242 -6.29 -13.91 22.49
N ALA A 243 -7.18 -14.48 21.66
CA ALA A 243 -6.86 -15.62 20.81
C ALA A 243 -5.65 -15.32 19.91
N GLY A 244 -5.58 -14.10 19.38
CA GLY A 244 -4.45 -13.70 18.53
C GLY A 244 -3.12 -13.63 19.26
N LYS A 245 -3.11 -13.12 20.50
CA LYS A 245 -1.90 -13.08 21.33
C LYS A 245 -1.42 -14.49 21.70
N GLU A 246 -2.33 -15.38 22.08
CA GLU A 246 -2.01 -16.79 22.37
C GLU A 246 -1.48 -17.50 21.12
N TRP A 247 -2.09 -17.28 19.96
CA TRP A 247 -1.62 -17.82 18.69
C TRP A 247 -0.20 -17.31 18.36
N ASP A 248 0.02 -16.00 18.44
CA ASP A 248 1.31 -15.41 18.14
C ASP A 248 2.42 -15.91 19.05
N TRP A 249 2.09 -16.22 20.30
CA TRP A 249 2.98 -16.88 21.25
C TRP A 249 3.25 -18.34 20.83
N ALA A 250 2.21 -19.12 20.53
CA ALA A 250 2.30 -20.52 20.14
C ALA A 250 3.16 -20.75 18.89
N MET A 251 3.13 -19.81 17.95
CA MET A 251 3.86 -19.89 16.68
C MET A 251 5.36 -19.57 16.78
N ARG A 252 5.86 -19.14 17.95
CA ARG A 252 7.28 -18.79 18.11
C ARG A 252 8.16 -20.03 18.11
N GLY A 253 9.22 -20.01 17.30
CA GLY A 253 10.21 -21.09 17.25
C GLY A 253 9.73 -22.37 16.57
N LEU A 254 8.51 -22.39 16.01
CA LEU A 254 8.04 -23.53 15.23
C LEU A 254 8.78 -23.61 13.88
N THR A 255 9.10 -24.82 13.48
CA THR A 255 9.60 -25.15 12.14
C THR A 255 8.51 -24.96 11.09
N ASP A 256 8.89 -24.89 9.80
CA ASP A 256 7.91 -24.80 8.72
C ASP A 256 6.88 -25.94 8.75
N ARG A 257 7.33 -27.17 9.05
CA ARG A 257 6.45 -28.33 9.17
C ARG A 257 5.42 -28.13 10.28
N GLU A 258 5.84 -27.70 11.46
CA GLU A 258 4.95 -27.43 12.59
C GLU A 258 4.01 -26.25 12.34
N LEU A 259 4.48 -25.21 11.64
CA LEU A 259 3.64 -24.09 11.22
C LEU A 259 2.53 -24.54 10.26
N LEU A 260 2.82 -25.45 9.32
CA LEU A 260 1.80 -26.00 8.41
C LEU A 260 0.82 -26.93 9.14
N ILE A 261 1.28 -27.75 10.10
CA ILE A 261 0.38 -28.54 10.96
C ILE A 261 -0.53 -27.61 11.77
N ALA A 262 0.01 -26.55 12.37
CA ALA A 262 -0.79 -25.57 13.10
C ALA A 262 -1.80 -24.85 12.17
N ALA A 263 -1.38 -24.51 10.95
CA ALA A 263 -2.26 -23.89 9.97
C ALA A 263 -3.44 -24.81 9.59
N GLU A 264 -3.20 -26.12 9.45
CA GLU A 264 -4.22 -27.14 9.22
C GLU A 264 -5.19 -27.24 10.42
N VAL A 265 -4.68 -27.32 11.67
CA VAL A 265 -5.51 -27.30 12.88
C VAL A 265 -6.41 -26.05 12.92
N ALA A 266 -5.86 -24.88 12.58
CA ALA A 266 -6.63 -23.66 12.50
C ALA A 266 -7.72 -23.72 11.42
N GLN A 267 -7.40 -24.23 10.23
CA GLN A 267 -8.35 -24.36 9.12
C GLN A 267 -9.50 -25.32 9.48
N ARG A 268 -9.21 -26.48 10.06
CA ARG A 268 -10.22 -27.46 10.54
C ARG A 268 -11.16 -26.88 11.60
N ASN A 269 -10.69 -25.88 12.35
CA ASN A 269 -11.49 -25.17 13.35
C ASN A 269 -12.16 -23.88 12.81
N GLY A 270 -12.14 -23.65 11.49
CA GLY A 270 -12.74 -22.47 10.86
C GLY A 270 -11.98 -21.16 11.15
N MET A 271 -10.75 -21.25 11.64
CA MET A 271 -9.89 -20.11 12.01
C MET A 271 -9.01 -19.68 10.82
N TYR A 272 -9.61 -19.32 9.69
CA TYR A 272 -8.88 -19.06 8.44
C TYR A 272 -7.82 -17.96 8.55
N ASP A 273 -8.07 -16.92 9.34
CA ASP A 273 -7.09 -15.86 9.62
C ASP A 273 -5.84 -16.40 10.33
N ARG A 274 -6.00 -17.37 11.24
CA ARG A 274 -4.90 -18.04 11.96
C ARG A 274 -4.17 -19.02 11.07
N SER A 275 -4.90 -19.76 10.23
CA SER A 275 -4.34 -20.67 9.23
C SER A 275 -3.40 -19.91 8.27
N ILE A 276 -3.90 -18.83 7.66
CA ILE A 276 -3.10 -17.96 6.79
C ILE A 276 -1.91 -17.37 7.57
N ASN A 277 -2.11 -16.94 8.81
CA ASN A 277 -1.02 -16.38 9.62
C ASN A 277 0.13 -17.37 9.83
N ALA A 278 -0.16 -18.63 10.17
CA ALA A 278 0.88 -19.64 10.37
C ALA A 278 1.55 -20.05 9.05
N ALA A 279 0.76 -20.31 8.01
CA ALA A 279 1.29 -20.71 6.70
C ALA A 279 2.17 -19.62 6.04
N MET A 280 1.91 -18.33 6.32
CA MET A 280 2.73 -17.23 5.82
C MET A 280 4.07 -17.06 6.56
N ARG A 281 4.27 -17.70 7.72
CA ARG A 281 5.53 -17.62 8.49
C ARG A 281 6.60 -18.59 8.01
N THR A 282 6.24 -19.58 7.21
CA THR A 282 7.18 -20.59 6.71
C THR A 282 8.21 -19.96 5.77
N ILE A 283 9.44 -20.49 5.74
CA ILE A 283 10.56 -19.92 4.98
C ILE A 283 10.91 -20.73 3.73
N GLU A 284 10.98 -22.06 3.83
CA GLU A 284 11.37 -22.96 2.73
C GLU A 284 10.25 -23.92 2.31
N LEU A 285 9.54 -24.50 3.27
CA LEU A 285 8.44 -25.43 3.01
C LEU A 285 7.11 -24.68 3.01
N HIS A 286 6.39 -24.72 1.89
CA HIS A 286 5.15 -23.96 1.71
C HIS A 286 4.00 -24.86 1.27
N ASP A 287 2.80 -24.58 1.78
CA ASP A 287 1.55 -25.07 1.21
C ASP A 287 0.67 -23.87 0.81
N PHE A 288 0.43 -23.73 -0.49
CA PHE A 288 -0.37 -22.64 -1.03
C PHE A 288 -1.86 -22.77 -0.75
N ASN A 289 -2.38 -23.98 -0.50
CA ASN A 289 -3.77 -24.18 -0.09
C ASN A 289 -4.02 -23.60 1.31
N LEU A 290 -3.01 -23.65 2.20
CA LEU A 290 -3.06 -23.05 3.53
C LEU A 290 -2.78 -21.54 3.51
N ARG A 291 -1.92 -21.05 2.59
CA ARG A 291 -1.65 -19.61 2.43
C ARG A 291 -2.81 -18.86 1.76
N TYR A 292 -3.54 -19.54 0.88
CA TYR A 292 -4.64 -19.03 0.06
C TYR A 292 -5.85 -19.98 0.13
N PRO A 293 -6.46 -20.16 1.32
CA PRO A 293 -7.63 -21.02 1.44
C PRO A 293 -8.81 -20.41 0.66
N ALA A 294 -9.72 -21.27 0.20
CA ALA A 294 -10.91 -20.87 -0.56
C ALA A 294 -12.21 -21.30 0.14
N PRO A 295 -12.50 -20.83 1.36
CA PRO A 295 -13.75 -21.17 2.05
C PRO A 295 -14.94 -20.50 1.36
N TYR A 296 -16.14 -21.01 1.64
CA TYR A 296 -17.41 -20.46 1.15
C TYR A 296 -17.58 -20.47 -0.38
N ARG A 297 -16.82 -21.29 -1.10
CA ARG A 297 -16.85 -21.33 -2.58
C ARG A 297 -18.23 -21.64 -3.15
N GLU A 298 -18.96 -22.54 -2.50
CA GLU A 298 -20.35 -22.85 -2.85
C GLU A 298 -21.28 -21.63 -2.71
N ALA A 299 -21.22 -20.92 -1.58
CA ALA A 299 -22.02 -19.70 -1.35
C ALA A 299 -21.67 -18.54 -2.31
N LEU A 300 -20.47 -18.58 -2.92
CA LEU A 300 -20.03 -17.62 -3.92
C LEU A 300 -20.57 -17.91 -5.33
N GLN A 301 -20.99 -19.14 -5.65
CA GLN A 301 -21.40 -19.50 -7.02
C GLN A 301 -22.49 -18.59 -7.57
N THR A 302 -23.57 -18.38 -6.80
CA THR A 302 -24.68 -17.52 -7.23
C THR A 302 -24.26 -16.05 -7.40
N PRO A 303 -23.62 -15.38 -6.42
CA PRO A 303 -23.12 -14.02 -6.61
C PRO A 303 -22.15 -13.83 -7.79
N LEU A 304 -21.25 -14.81 -8.03
CA LEU A 304 -20.31 -14.77 -9.15
C LEU A 304 -21.04 -14.80 -10.49
N GLN A 305 -22.03 -15.68 -10.65
CA GLN A 305 -22.86 -15.77 -11.86
C GLN A 305 -23.77 -14.54 -12.01
N GLU A 306 -24.42 -14.08 -10.94
CA GLU A 306 -25.33 -12.93 -10.97
C GLU A 306 -24.63 -11.63 -11.39
N HIS A 307 -23.35 -11.47 -11.09
CA HIS A 307 -22.63 -10.21 -11.27
C HIS A 307 -21.48 -10.27 -12.25
N ASP A 308 -21.18 -11.44 -12.83
CA ASP A 308 -20.14 -11.61 -13.84
C ASP A 308 -18.80 -10.99 -13.38
N VAL A 309 -18.33 -11.48 -12.23
CA VAL A 309 -17.06 -11.09 -11.62
C VAL A 309 -16.13 -12.29 -11.50
N GLU A 310 -14.85 -12.06 -11.73
CA GLU A 310 -13.83 -13.10 -11.67
C GLU A 310 -13.67 -13.68 -10.25
N GLU A 311 -13.83 -15.00 -10.11
CA GLU A 311 -13.75 -15.70 -8.83
C GLU A 311 -12.42 -15.46 -8.09
N ALA A 312 -11.30 -15.55 -8.81
CA ALA A 312 -9.98 -15.35 -8.22
C ALA A 312 -9.78 -13.93 -7.68
N TRP A 313 -10.35 -12.93 -8.36
CA TRP A 313 -10.29 -11.53 -7.91
C TRP A 313 -11.16 -11.31 -6.67
N VAL A 314 -12.34 -11.95 -6.59
CA VAL A 314 -13.21 -11.92 -5.40
C VAL A 314 -12.49 -12.53 -4.20
N TYR A 315 -11.86 -13.69 -4.37
CA TYR A 315 -11.05 -14.33 -3.30
C TYR A 315 -9.84 -13.47 -2.91
N GLY A 316 -9.17 -12.87 -3.89
CA GLY A 316 -8.03 -11.97 -3.66
C GLY A 316 -8.41 -10.77 -2.79
N LEU A 317 -9.60 -10.21 -3.02
CA LEU A 317 -10.19 -9.13 -2.24
C LEU A 317 -10.63 -9.61 -0.86
N MET A 318 -11.42 -10.68 -0.74
CA MET A 318 -11.89 -11.23 0.53
C MET A 318 -10.74 -11.60 1.48
N ARG A 319 -9.68 -12.20 0.93
CA ARG A 319 -8.45 -12.48 1.68
C ARG A 319 -7.88 -11.19 2.25
N GLN A 320 -7.79 -10.13 1.44
CA GLN A 320 -7.21 -8.86 1.87
C GLN A 320 -8.10 -8.13 2.89
N GLU A 321 -9.42 -8.13 2.71
CA GLU A 321 -10.37 -7.41 3.54
C GLU A 321 -10.57 -8.03 4.93
N SER A 322 -10.78 -9.35 4.99
CA SER A 322 -11.21 -10.00 6.23
C SER A 322 -10.39 -11.23 6.61
N ARG A 323 -9.50 -11.71 5.74
CA ARG A 323 -8.88 -13.04 5.88
C ARG A 323 -9.94 -14.14 6.12
N PHE A 324 -11.08 -14.00 5.45
CA PHE A 324 -12.25 -14.89 5.52
C PHE A 324 -13.00 -14.91 6.84
N VAL A 325 -12.83 -13.88 7.68
CA VAL A 325 -13.56 -13.73 8.93
C VAL A 325 -14.95 -13.12 8.67
N THR A 326 -16.00 -13.94 8.69
CA THR A 326 -17.37 -13.56 8.26
C THR A 326 -18.01 -12.42 9.06
N HIS A 327 -17.70 -12.31 10.35
CA HIS A 327 -18.21 -11.27 11.24
C HIS A 327 -17.24 -10.08 11.42
N ALA A 328 -16.21 -9.95 10.56
CA ALA A 328 -15.21 -8.90 10.68
C ALA A 328 -15.84 -7.49 10.68
N LYS A 329 -15.34 -6.62 11.56
CA LYS A 329 -15.79 -5.22 11.66
C LYS A 329 -14.60 -4.30 11.84
N SER A 330 -14.42 -3.34 10.94
CA SER A 330 -13.37 -2.33 11.08
C SER A 330 -13.77 -1.25 12.10
N GLU A 331 -12.77 -0.50 12.58
CA GLU A 331 -12.98 0.64 13.48
C GLU A 331 -13.90 1.71 12.88
N VAL A 332 -13.83 1.89 11.55
CA VAL A 332 -14.65 2.85 10.80
C VAL A 332 -16.00 2.27 10.35
N GLY A 333 -16.29 1.00 10.67
CA GLY A 333 -17.60 0.38 10.52
C GLY A 333 -17.82 -0.45 9.26
N ALA A 334 -16.78 -0.75 8.49
CA ALA A 334 -16.83 -1.73 7.41
C ALA A 334 -17.16 -3.12 7.94
N ALA A 335 -17.92 -3.93 7.20
CA ALA A 335 -18.50 -5.17 7.73
C ALA A 335 -18.37 -6.38 6.81
N GLY A 336 -18.15 -7.53 7.44
CA GLY A 336 -18.19 -8.86 6.84
C GLY A 336 -16.98 -9.23 6.00
N LEU A 337 -17.12 -10.30 5.21
CA LEU A 337 -16.05 -10.88 4.40
C LEU A 337 -15.41 -9.90 3.41
N MET A 338 -16.24 -9.07 2.79
CA MET A 338 -15.83 -8.09 1.78
C MET A 338 -15.73 -6.66 2.34
N GLN A 339 -15.77 -6.50 3.68
CA GLN A 339 -15.64 -5.22 4.40
C GLN A 339 -16.43 -4.06 3.75
N ILE A 340 -17.72 -4.27 3.55
CA ILE A 340 -18.57 -3.28 2.88
C ILE A 340 -18.98 -2.21 3.90
N MET A 341 -18.87 -0.94 3.52
CA MET A 341 -19.37 0.17 4.34
C MET A 341 -20.90 0.16 4.40
N PRO A 342 -21.53 0.51 5.54
CA PRO A 342 -22.99 0.50 5.67
C PRO A 342 -23.73 1.34 4.63
N ASP A 343 -23.11 2.45 4.19
CA ASP A 343 -23.69 3.37 3.21
C ASP A 343 -23.62 2.77 1.80
N THR A 344 -22.46 2.17 1.45
CA THR A 344 -22.28 1.40 0.22
C THR A 344 -23.25 0.23 0.15
N ALA A 345 -23.45 -0.50 1.25
CA ALA A 345 -24.39 -1.61 1.31
C ALA A 345 -25.84 -1.17 1.11
N ARG A 346 -26.27 -0.06 1.73
CA ARG A 346 -27.61 0.52 1.49
C ARG A 346 -27.79 0.95 0.04
N TRP A 347 -26.76 1.54 -0.55
CA TRP A 347 -26.79 1.93 -1.96
C TRP A 347 -26.88 0.70 -2.88
N ALA A 348 -26.05 -0.32 -2.66
CA ALA A 348 -26.03 -1.56 -3.44
C ALA A 348 -27.36 -2.31 -3.33
N ALA A 349 -27.90 -2.44 -2.10
CA ALA A 349 -29.19 -3.09 -1.87
C ALA A 349 -30.35 -2.39 -2.62
N ARG A 350 -30.35 -1.05 -2.68
CA ARG A 350 -31.33 -0.29 -3.48
C ARG A 350 -31.17 -0.55 -4.96
N ARG A 351 -29.92 -0.60 -5.47
CA ARG A 351 -29.65 -0.87 -6.88
C ARG A 351 -30.03 -2.28 -7.30
N LEU A 352 -29.90 -3.25 -6.40
CA LEU A 352 -30.35 -4.64 -6.56
C LEU A 352 -31.85 -4.84 -6.32
N GLY A 353 -32.60 -3.79 -5.94
CA GLY A 353 -34.04 -3.91 -5.68
C GLY A 353 -34.41 -4.68 -4.40
N LEU A 354 -33.50 -4.79 -3.42
CA LEU A 354 -33.71 -5.53 -2.18
C LEU A 354 -34.60 -4.75 -1.19
N LYS A 355 -35.92 -4.79 -1.41
CA LYS A 355 -36.94 -4.04 -0.64
C LYS A 355 -36.93 -4.32 0.88
N GLY A 356 -36.42 -5.48 1.30
CA GLY A 356 -36.34 -5.91 2.72
C GLY A 356 -34.99 -5.65 3.39
N TYR A 357 -34.03 -5.01 2.74
CA TYR A 357 -32.69 -4.85 3.29
C TYR A 357 -32.69 -4.04 4.60
N ARG A 358 -32.12 -4.62 5.66
CA ARG A 358 -31.89 -3.98 6.97
C ARG A 358 -30.40 -3.92 7.26
N LYS A 359 -29.95 -2.89 7.97
CA LYS A 359 -28.52 -2.64 8.25
C LYS A 359 -27.78 -3.86 8.80
N GLY A 360 -28.40 -4.67 9.66
CA GLY A 360 -27.78 -5.86 10.24
C GLY A 360 -27.54 -7.01 9.25
N MET A 361 -28.24 -7.03 8.11
CA MET A 361 -28.11 -8.10 7.11
C MET A 361 -26.73 -8.09 6.44
N ILE A 362 -26.00 -6.98 6.45
CA ILE A 362 -24.63 -6.91 5.92
C ILE A 362 -23.65 -7.88 6.60
N HIS A 363 -23.99 -8.36 7.80
CA HIS A 363 -23.20 -9.34 8.56
C HIS A 363 -23.57 -10.80 8.23
N GLN A 364 -24.64 -11.03 7.46
CA GLN A 364 -25.01 -12.36 6.97
C GLN A 364 -24.13 -12.71 5.77
N LEU A 365 -23.65 -13.95 5.71
CA LEU A 365 -22.72 -14.43 4.68
C LEU A 365 -23.22 -14.11 3.27
N ASP A 366 -24.39 -14.62 2.90
CA ASP A 366 -24.91 -14.51 1.53
C ASP A 366 -25.19 -13.06 1.13
N MET A 367 -25.72 -12.27 2.06
CA MET A 367 -25.97 -10.84 1.81
C MET A 367 -24.66 -10.06 1.66
N ASN A 368 -23.63 -10.36 2.45
CA ASN A 368 -22.33 -9.71 2.32
C ASN A 368 -21.68 -10.04 0.97
N LEU A 369 -21.67 -11.32 0.58
CA LEU A 369 -21.12 -11.77 -0.69
C LEU A 369 -21.86 -11.13 -1.86
N ARG A 370 -23.19 -11.15 -1.86
CA ARG A 370 -24.01 -10.55 -2.93
C ARG A 370 -23.80 -9.05 -3.06
N LEU A 371 -23.86 -8.30 -1.95
CA LEU A 371 -23.65 -6.85 -2.00
C LEU A 371 -22.22 -6.47 -2.41
N GLY A 372 -21.23 -7.24 -1.96
CA GLY A 372 -19.82 -6.96 -2.21
C GLY A 372 -19.43 -7.23 -3.65
N THR A 373 -19.82 -8.39 -4.18
CA THR A 373 -19.61 -8.74 -5.60
C THR A 373 -20.37 -7.80 -6.53
N TYR A 374 -21.59 -7.37 -6.16
CA TYR A 374 -22.30 -6.32 -6.91
C TYR A 374 -21.51 -5.00 -6.93
N TYR A 375 -21.04 -4.54 -5.76
CA TYR A 375 -20.27 -3.30 -5.68
C TYR A 375 -18.96 -3.41 -6.47
N MET A 376 -18.29 -4.55 -6.39
CA MET A 376 -17.08 -4.87 -7.14
C MET A 376 -17.32 -4.81 -8.66
N LYS A 377 -18.38 -5.45 -9.19
CA LYS A 377 -18.77 -5.30 -10.61
C LYS A 377 -19.07 -3.85 -10.97
N ASN A 378 -19.76 -3.13 -10.09
CA ASN A 378 -20.12 -1.74 -10.34
C ASN A 378 -18.89 -0.83 -10.45
N VAL A 379 -17.90 -0.98 -9.57
CA VAL A 379 -16.66 -0.21 -9.70
C VAL A 379 -15.87 -0.68 -10.91
N TYR A 380 -15.79 -1.99 -11.18
CA TYR A 380 -15.13 -2.53 -12.35
C TYR A 380 -15.63 -1.91 -13.66
N SER A 381 -16.95 -1.92 -13.86
CA SER A 381 -17.60 -1.37 -15.07
C SER A 381 -17.44 0.15 -15.22
N ARG A 382 -17.14 0.87 -14.13
CA ARG A 382 -16.92 2.35 -14.14
C ARG A 382 -15.48 2.75 -14.48
N PHE A 383 -14.57 1.79 -14.48
CA PHE A 383 -13.14 2.00 -14.66
C PHE A 383 -12.61 1.24 -15.87
N ASP A 384 -13.38 1.24 -16.95
CA ASP A 384 -12.99 0.66 -18.25
C ASP A 384 -12.54 -0.81 -18.11
N ASP A 385 -13.23 -1.56 -17.24
CA ASP A 385 -12.94 -2.97 -16.95
C ASP A 385 -11.49 -3.21 -16.49
N ASN A 386 -10.90 -2.21 -15.82
CA ASN A 386 -9.56 -2.29 -15.26
C ASN A 386 -9.58 -2.72 -13.77
N PRO A 387 -9.08 -3.92 -13.42
CA PRO A 387 -9.15 -4.46 -12.06
C PRO A 387 -8.29 -3.68 -11.05
N VAL A 388 -7.22 -3.01 -11.51
CA VAL A 388 -6.34 -2.19 -10.66
C VAL A 388 -7.07 -0.93 -10.17
N LEU A 389 -7.69 -0.20 -11.10
CA LEU A 389 -8.48 0.99 -10.78
C LEU A 389 -9.71 0.62 -9.96
N ALA A 390 -10.38 -0.46 -10.31
CA ALA A 390 -11.53 -0.96 -9.56
C ALA A 390 -11.17 -1.31 -8.12
N SER A 391 -10.02 -1.97 -7.89
CA SER A 391 -9.52 -2.27 -6.54
C SER A 391 -9.14 -1.02 -5.77
N ALA A 392 -8.50 -0.03 -6.41
CA ALA A 392 -8.22 1.26 -5.80
C ALA A 392 -9.51 2.01 -5.43
N ALA A 393 -10.52 1.95 -6.29
CA ALA A 393 -11.82 2.57 -6.09
C ALA A 393 -12.65 1.90 -5.00
N TYR A 394 -12.54 0.56 -4.89
CA TYR A 394 -13.19 -0.20 -3.83
C TYR A 394 -12.72 0.28 -2.45
N ASN A 395 -11.41 0.41 -2.26
CA ASN A 395 -10.80 0.81 -0.99
C ASN A 395 -10.86 2.34 -0.72
N ALA A 396 -10.49 3.18 -1.68
CA ALA A 396 -10.33 4.62 -1.47
C ALA A 396 -11.47 5.49 -2.03
N GLY A 397 -12.42 4.87 -2.75
CA GLY A 397 -13.51 5.52 -3.44
C GLY A 397 -13.17 5.89 -4.90
N PRO A 398 -14.16 5.86 -5.82
CA PRO A 398 -13.95 6.11 -7.25
C PRO A 398 -13.29 7.46 -7.58
N THR A 399 -13.66 8.53 -6.87
CA THR A 399 -13.10 9.87 -7.12
C THR A 399 -11.59 9.90 -6.96
N ARG A 400 -11.06 9.18 -5.96
CA ARG A 400 -9.61 9.11 -5.71
C ARG A 400 -8.90 8.28 -6.76
N ALA A 401 -9.40 7.08 -7.05
CA ALA A 401 -8.83 6.22 -8.09
C ALA A 401 -8.75 6.95 -9.45
N LYS A 402 -9.81 7.67 -9.84
CA LYS A 402 -9.80 8.50 -11.06
C LYS A 402 -8.80 9.67 -10.97
N LYS A 403 -8.73 10.36 -9.83
CA LYS A 403 -7.77 11.45 -9.59
C LYS A 403 -6.33 10.96 -9.73
N TRP A 404 -6.04 9.70 -9.43
CA TRP A 404 -4.68 9.17 -9.43
C TRP A 404 -4.13 8.74 -10.80
N ARG A 405 -4.99 8.68 -11.83
CA ARG A 405 -4.56 8.49 -13.22
C ARG A 405 -3.57 9.59 -13.64
N ALA A 406 -2.68 9.27 -14.57
CA ALA A 406 -1.82 10.27 -15.21
C ALA A 406 -2.56 10.96 -16.37
N ASN A 407 -1.97 12.02 -16.92
CA ASN A 407 -2.48 12.67 -18.14
C ASN A 407 -2.10 11.90 -19.43
N ARG A 408 -1.27 10.86 -19.29
CA ARG A 408 -0.87 9.89 -20.31
C ARG A 408 -1.15 8.47 -19.82
N PRO A 409 -1.19 7.46 -20.70
CA PRO A 409 -1.18 6.07 -20.28
C PRO A 409 -0.02 5.80 -19.30
N LEU A 410 -0.27 5.01 -18.26
CA LEU A 410 0.70 4.73 -17.20
C LEU A 410 0.72 3.23 -16.89
N GLU A 411 1.89 2.61 -16.85
CA GLU A 411 2.03 1.22 -16.43
C GLU A 411 1.31 0.97 -15.09
N GLY A 412 0.51 -0.10 -15.01
CA GLY A 412 -0.28 -0.45 -13.83
C GLY A 412 0.57 -0.57 -12.56
N ALA A 413 1.76 -1.16 -12.65
CA ALA A 413 2.67 -1.24 -11.51
C ALA A 413 3.14 0.14 -11.01
N ILE A 414 3.36 1.09 -11.93
CA ILE A 414 3.72 2.47 -11.59
C ILE A 414 2.52 3.19 -10.99
N TYR A 415 1.32 3.02 -11.55
CA TYR A 415 0.09 3.56 -10.96
C TYR A 415 -0.05 3.09 -9.51
N VAL A 416 0.05 1.77 -9.27
CA VAL A 416 -0.05 1.18 -7.93
C VAL A 416 1.00 1.75 -7.00
N GLU A 417 2.29 1.74 -7.37
CA GLU A 417 3.36 2.22 -6.48
C GLU A 417 3.27 3.73 -6.18
N THR A 418 2.53 4.48 -6.98
CA THR A 418 2.41 5.94 -6.85
C THR A 418 1.08 6.39 -6.27
N ILE A 419 0.23 5.47 -5.82
CA ILE A 419 -0.98 5.78 -5.02
C ILE A 419 -0.54 6.51 -3.74
N PRO A 420 -1.03 7.74 -3.46
CA PRO A 420 -0.61 8.54 -2.29
C PRO A 420 -0.95 7.95 -0.93
N PHE A 421 -2.00 7.14 -0.85
CA PHE A 421 -2.43 6.54 0.40
C PHE A 421 -1.71 5.22 0.61
N ASP A 422 -0.88 5.15 1.64
CA ASP A 422 -0.08 3.95 1.95
C ASP A 422 -0.98 2.72 2.11
N GLU A 423 -2.11 2.85 2.81
CA GLU A 423 -3.10 1.78 2.98
C GLU A 423 -3.64 1.29 1.63
N THR A 424 -4.07 2.20 0.75
CA THR A 424 -4.63 1.83 -0.56
C THR A 424 -3.57 1.26 -1.49
N ARG A 425 -2.34 1.79 -1.45
CA ARG A 425 -1.21 1.26 -2.22
C ARG A 425 -0.94 -0.19 -1.82
N ASP A 426 -0.86 -0.45 -0.53
CA ASP A 426 -0.68 -1.80 0.01
C ASP A 426 -1.85 -2.72 -0.34
N TYR A 427 -3.07 -2.20 -0.23
CA TYR A 427 -4.30 -2.92 -0.56
C TYR A 427 -4.28 -3.40 -2.00
N VAL A 428 -4.07 -2.50 -2.98
CA VAL A 428 -4.11 -2.87 -4.40
C VAL A 428 -2.99 -3.86 -4.74
N ARG A 429 -1.76 -3.66 -4.22
CA ARG A 429 -0.67 -4.63 -4.37
C ARG A 429 -1.08 -6.03 -3.89
N LYS A 430 -1.67 -6.12 -2.69
CA LYS A 430 -2.08 -7.40 -2.10
C LYS A 430 -3.25 -8.03 -2.84
N VAL A 431 -4.28 -7.27 -3.22
CA VAL A 431 -5.44 -7.81 -3.95
C VAL A 431 -5.01 -8.37 -5.30
N MET A 432 -4.22 -7.63 -6.09
CA MET A 432 -3.73 -8.11 -7.38
C MET A 432 -2.82 -9.34 -7.23
N SER A 433 -1.89 -9.31 -6.27
CA SER A 433 -1.02 -10.45 -5.99
C SER A 433 -1.79 -11.70 -5.56
N ASN A 434 -2.76 -11.55 -4.64
CA ASN A 434 -3.62 -12.64 -4.20
C ASN A 434 -4.44 -13.20 -5.35
N THR A 435 -4.94 -12.34 -6.24
CA THR A 435 -5.74 -12.75 -7.42
C THR A 435 -4.95 -13.72 -8.28
N ILE A 436 -3.69 -13.42 -8.59
CA ILE A 436 -2.83 -14.32 -9.36
C ILE A 436 -2.62 -15.66 -8.63
N TYR A 437 -2.40 -15.66 -7.32
CA TYR A 437 -2.27 -16.93 -6.58
C TYR A 437 -3.56 -17.76 -6.63
N TYR A 438 -4.72 -17.14 -6.46
CA TYR A 438 -6.01 -17.84 -6.57
C TYR A 438 -6.29 -18.31 -7.98
N ALA A 439 -6.05 -17.50 -9.01
CA ALA A 439 -6.27 -17.84 -10.40
C ALA A 439 -5.50 -19.11 -10.78
N LYS A 440 -4.23 -19.17 -10.37
CA LYS A 440 -3.40 -20.34 -10.61
C LYS A 440 -3.82 -21.55 -9.75
N LEU A 441 -4.17 -21.37 -8.48
CA LEU A 441 -4.69 -22.46 -7.63
C LEU A 441 -6.01 -23.04 -8.14
N PHE A 442 -6.84 -22.23 -8.77
CA PHE A 442 -8.11 -22.67 -9.36
C PHE A 442 -7.95 -23.21 -10.79
N GLY A 443 -6.76 -23.11 -11.39
CA GLY A 443 -6.53 -23.51 -12.78
C GLY A 443 -7.30 -22.65 -13.79
N HIS A 444 -7.58 -21.39 -13.46
CA HIS A 444 -8.41 -20.50 -14.29
C HIS A 444 -7.62 -19.72 -15.34
N SER A 445 -6.35 -19.40 -15.08
CA SER A 445 -5.57 -18.51 -15.96
C SER A 445 -4.07 -18.62 -15.67
N ASP A 446 -3.28 -18.55 -16.75
CA ASP A 446 -1.82 -18.39 -16.71
C ASP A 446 -1.40 -16.90 -16.79
N GLU A 447 -2.36 -15.98 -16.68
CA GLU A 447 -2.09 -14.53 -16.65
C GLU A 447 -1.06 -14.20 -15.55
N THR A 448 -0.02 -13.48 -15.96
CA THR A 448 1.01 -12.95 -15.05
C THR A 448 0.51 -11.73 -14.28
N LEU A 449 1.16 -11.38 -13.17
CA LEU A 449 0.79 -10.18 -12.43
C LEU A 449 0.99 -8.93 -13.27
N LYS A 450 2.08 -8.87 -14.05
CA LYS A 450 2.37 -7.75 -14.94
C LYS A 450 1.30 -7.56 -16.02
N GLN A 451 0.80 -8.64 -16.63
CA GLN A 451 -0.31 -8.59 -17.58
C GLN A 451 -1.60 -8.09 -16.92
N ARG A 452 -1.95 -8.62 -15.74
CA ARG A 452 -3.13 -8.18 -14.98
C ARG A 452 -3.09 -6.70 -14.60
N LEU A 453 -1.91 -6.20 -14.23
CA LEU A 453 -1.74 -4.79 -13.92
C LEU A 453 -1.90 -3.91 -15.16
N GLY A 454 -1.43 -4.40 -16.31
CA GLY A 454 -1.63 -3.79 -17.61
C GLY A 454 -1.17 -2.34 -17.68
N VAL A 455 -1.88 -1.56 -18.49
CA VAL A 455 -1.70 -0.10 -18.61
C VAL A 455 -2.97 0.58 -18.14
N ILE A 456 -2.81 1.66 -17.39
CA ILE A 456 -3.88 2.52 -16.92
C ILE A 456 -4.03 3.67 -17.90
N ASP A 457 -5.22 3.82 -18.49
CA ASP A 457 -5.50 4.90 -19.43
C ASP A 457 -5.40 6.29 -18.80
N SER A 458 -5.20 7.30 -19.65
CA SER A 458 -5.11 8.70 -19.26
C SER A 458 -6.42 9.23 -18.64
N LYS A 459 -6.29 10.35 -17.90
CA LYS A 459 -7.43 11.13 -17.39
C LYS A 459 -8.32 11.72 -18.49
N VAL A 460 -7.69 12.15 -19.57
CA VAL A 460 -8.35 12.73 -20.74
C VAL A 460 -8.61 11.58 -21.73
N PRO A 461 -9.83 11.43 -22.25
CA PRO A 461 -10.08 10.48 -23.33
C PRO A 461 -9.16 10.81 -24.50
N VAL A 462 -8.44 9.82 -25.03
CA VAL A 462 -7.73 9.99 -26.30
C VAL A 462 -8.81 10.16 -27.36
N VAL A 463 -9.07 11.40 -27.79
CA VAL A 463 -9.87 11.63 -28.99
C VAL A 463 -9.01 11.10 -30.14
N SER A 464 -9.45 10.00 -30.76
CA SER A 464 -8.74 9.43 -31.89
C SER A 464 -8.62 10.47 -33.01
N ALA A 465 -7.49 10.49 -33.70
CA ALA A 465 -7.24 11.44 -34.79
C ALA A 465 -8.14 11.18 -36.02
N ASP A 466 -8.95 10.12 -36.01
CA ASP A 466 -9.87 9.76 -37.10
C ASP A 466 -11.26 10.42 -36.99
N GLU A 467 -11.49 11.30 -36.02
CA GLU A 467 -12.72 12.11 -35.89
C GLU A 467 -12.46 13.63 -36.02
N ARG A 468 -11.61 14.05 -36.96
CA ARG A 468 -11.48 15.47 -37.35
C ARG A 468 -11.72 15.72 -38.83
#